data_AF-A0A7C4YYP7-F1
#
_entry.id   AF-A0A7C4YYP7-F1
#
_cell.length_a   1.000
_cell.length_b   1.000
_cell.length_c   1.000
_cell.angle_alpha   90.00
_cell.angle_beta   90.00
_cell.angle_gamma   90.00
#
_symmetry.space_group_name_H-M   'P 1'
#
loop_
_entity.id
_entity.type
_entity.pdbx_description
1 polymer ?
#
loop_
_entity_poly.entity_id
_entity_poly.type
_entity_poly.pdbx_seq_one_letter_code
_entity_poly.pdbx_strand_id
1 'polypeptide(L)'
;MMLQTDLKKRREQAINLAEKSDAAVRAGTLTIQERDLLLISYFGSADLSTILADIDKQLEPDRPESLLNRTNFLIVGFALIMVGLFASLFYTTGGITGAVVLEQTIDVVYTQNSEIPLVLENITQLNVTGVAQGTGDATITLQLDGINYTLYNYEWGPPISEHARLEKRQYTLGEQVTIFTAIGQDTHATFYLVTEQENIPLVVESDNIILENLTIGDYKIRILLNQTIDNQSTISQETLSFNVQTDGTIHEESFNVCGDLCQTDLSGNATLSISIIGDASINLEKITLKSGENKPPQLVRAIPDQQGQTISIDLGPYFSDADGDQLLYETSHHDGMEETVENGIFTISGAPGSYTYVVYASDLTEITPSNVFSVIITSAGTNESENETQEVSVNLTDNSSSDAPTLPEAVQLCDDPDPNKRPIDCIQDNESSYFKPQTIVLESKNGVAVGQLTPVGNLLLRGGLIERTTASPALNDYQLGYQDENDDFVPTVWIDTTTGDLHLKGSLTEANGNIPIEEGMSAIANR
;
A
#
# COMPACT_ATOMS: atom_id res chain seq x y z
N MET A 1 20.43 -30.41 32.12
CA MET A 1 21.22 -30.96 30.98
C MET A 1 21.25 -29.98 29.80
N MET A 2 20.11 -29.43 29.37
CA MET A 2 20.03 -28.44 28.27
C MET A 2 20.90 -27.19 28.48
N LEU A 3 20.93 -26.64 29.71
CA LEU A 3 21.74 -25.47 30.06
C LEU A 3 23.26 -25.69 29.89
N GLN A 4 23.77 -26.88 30.20
CA GLN A 4 25.20 -27.19 30.05
C GLN A 4 25.62 -27.30 28.58
N THR A 5 24.73 -27.79 27.72
CA THR A 5 24.96 -27.83 26.28
C THR A 5 25.02 -26.42 25.69
N ASP A 6 24.14 -25.54 26.14
CA ASP A 6 24.07 -24.16 25.66
C ASP A 6 25.30 -23.33 26.08
N LEU A 7 25.74 -23.46 27.35
CA LEU A 7 26.95 -22.79 27.83
C LEU A 7 28.22 -23.27 27.11
N LYS A 8 28.32 -24.56 26.75
CA LYS A 8 29.43 -25.08 25.93
C LYS A 8 29.44 -24.45 24.54
N LYS A 9 28.26 -24.35 23.90
CA LYS A 9 28.12 -23.71 22.59
C LYS A 9 28.51 -22.23 22.64
N ARG A 10 28.08 -21.52 23.69
CA ARG A 10 28.45 -20.12 23.92
C ARG A 10 29.95 -19.91 24.08
N ARG A 11 30.63 -20.84 24.77
CA ARG A 11 32.10 -20.84 24.92
C ARG A 11 32.82 -20.96 23.58
N GLU A 12 32.37 -21.87 22.72
CA GLU A 12 32.93 -22.07 21.37
C GLU A 12 32.69 -20.84 20.48
N GLN A 13 31.51 -20.23 20.56
CA GLN A 13 31.20 -18.99 19.84
C GLN A 13 32.10 -17.84 20.26
N ALA A 14 32.39 -17.68 21.55
CA ALA A 14 33.29 -16.64 22.06
C ALA A 14 34.70 -16.77 21.48
N ILE A 15 35.24 -17.99 21.45
CA ILE A 15 36.56 -18.26 20.87
C ILE A 15 36.57 -17.97 19.37
N ASN A 16 35.56 -18.46 18.63
CA ASN A 16 35.50 -18.27 17.17
C ASN A 16 35.39 -16.79 16.79
N LEU A 17 34.56 -16.02 17.50
CA LEU A 17 34.38 -14.59 17.23
C LEU A 17 35.65 -13.80 17.56
N ALA A 18 36.30 -14.08 18.69
CA ALA A 18 37.57 -13.45 19.04
C ALA A 18 38.67 -13.75 18.03
N GLU A 19 38.83 -15.01 17.60
CA GLU A 19 39.84 -15.39 16.59
C GLU A 19 39.60 -14.72 15.24
N LYS A 20 38.34 -14.68 14.77
CA LYS A 20 37.98 -14.04 13.49
C LYS A 20 38.18 -12.53 13.53
N SER A 21 37.75 -11.89 14.62
CA SER A 21 37.90 -10.44 14.77
C SER A 21 39.37 -10.02 14.92
N ASP A 22 40.19 -10.79 15.64
CA ASP A 22 41.65 -10.59 15.66
C ASP A 22 42.29 -10.80 14.27
N ALA A 23 41.80 -11.75 13.49
CA ALA A 23 42.25 -11.94 12.11
C ALA A 23 41.90 -10.73 11.23
N ALA A 24 40.70 -10.17 11.39
CA ALA A 24 40.28 -8.94 10.70
C ALA A 24 41.13 -7.73 11.11
N VAL A 25 41.49 -7.61 12.39
CA VAL A 25 42.44 -6.59 12.86
C VAL A 25 43.80 -6.73 12.19
N ARG A 26 44.33 -7.95 12.11
CA ARG A 26 45.60 -8.21 11.41
C ARG A 26 45.51 -7.93 9.90
N ALA A 27 44.35 -8.12 9.29
CA ALA A 27 44.10 -7.82 7.88
C ALA A 27 43.89 -6.32 7.60
N GLY A 28 43.78 -5.49 8.64
CA GLY A 28 43.52 -4.04 8.51
C GLY A 28 42.08 -3.71 8.12
N THR A 29 41.18 -4.69 8.13
CA THR A 29 39.75 -4.49 7.84
C THR A 29 38.95 -4.10 9.10
N LEU A 30 39.58 -4.15 10.26
CA LEU A 30 39.00 -3.77 11.55
C LEU A 30 40.07 -3.10 12.41
N THR A 31 39.70 -2.08 13.17
CA THR A 31 40.56 -1.48 14.20
C THR A 31 40.48 -2.27 15.51
N ILE A 32 41.48 -2.10 16.38
CA ILE A 32 41.48 -2.71 17.72
C ILE A 32 40.26 -2.24 18.53
N GLN A 33 39.87 -0.97 18.38
CA GLN A 33 38.72 -0.39 19.08
C GLN A 33 37.39 -1.00 18.61
N GLU A 34 37.22 -1.22 17.32
CA GLU A 34 36.04 -1.90 16.75
C GLU A 34 35.96 -3.37 17.18
N ARG A 35 37.10 -4.06 17.25
CA ARG A 35 37.16 -5.43 17.81
C ARG A 35 36.68 -5.45 19.26
N ASP A 36 37.21 -4.53 20.07
CA ASP A 36 36.90 -4.48 21.50
C ASP A 36 35.41 -4.18 21.72
N LEU A 37 34.83 -3.26 20.94
CA LEU A 37 33.39 -2.99 20.95
C LEU A 37 32.57 -4.22 20.56
N LEU A 38 33.00 -4.97 19.54
CA LEU A 38 32.34 -6.21 19.11
C LEU A 38 32.37 -7.29 20.21
N LEU A 39 33.48 -7.44 20.93
CA LEU A 39 33.57 -8.42 22.03
C LEU A 39 32.78 -7.97 23.26
N ILE A 40 32.82 -6.67 23.60
CA ILE A 40 32.03 -6.09 24.69
C ILE A 40 30.53 -6.26 24.42
N SER A 41 30.09 -6.07 23.19
CA SER A 41 28.67 -6.15 22.85
C SER A 41 28.12 -7.58 22.91
N TYR A 42 28.89 -8.57 22.47
CA TYR A 42 28.48 -9.99 22.53
C TYR A 42 28.62 -10.62 23.94
N PHE A 43 29.66 -10.23 24.69
CA PHE A 43 30.05 -10.96 25.91
C PHE A 43 30.25 -10.08 27.16
N GLY A 44 30.10 -8.76 27.05
CA GLY A 44 30.23 -7.82 28.17
C GLY A 44 31.68 -7.46 28.54
N SER A 45 32.68 -7.95 27.80
CA SER A 45 34.10 -7.63 28.00
C SER A 45 34.87 -7.71 26.68
N ALA A 46 35.90 -6.88 26.52
CA ALA A 46 36.81 -6.95 25.36
C ALA A 46 37.89 -8.04 25.52
N ASP A 47 38.10 -8.52 26.75
CA ASP A 47 39.12 -9.51 27.06
C ASP A 47 38.53 -10.91 27.04
N LEU A 48 38.96 -11.71 26.06
CA LEU A 48 38.55 -13.11 25.90
C LEU A 48 38.77 -13.92 27.18
N SER A 49 39.82 -13.65 27.95
CA SER A 49 40.06 -14.40 29.19
C SER A 49 39.00 -14.12 30.25
N THR A 50 38.57 -12.86 30.37
CA THR A 50 37.44 -12.44 31.21
C THR A 50 36.13 -13.06 30.73
N ILE A 51 35.88 -13.06 29.41
CA ILE A 51 34.68 -13.69 28.81
C ILE A 51 34.61 -15.18 29.17
N LEU A 52 35.70 -15.92 28.96
CA LEU A 52 35.76 -17.34 29.22
C LEU A 52 35.63 -17.65 30.72
N ALA A 53 36.23 -16.83 31.59
CA ALA A 53 36.07 -16.98 33.03
C ALA A 53 34.61 -16.81 33.49
N ASP A 54 33.87 -15.86 32.90
CA ASP A 54 32.46 -15.64 33.20
C ASP A 54 31.53 -16.76 32.70
N ILE A 55 31.88 -17.39 31.57
CA ILE A 55 31.18 -18.57 31.05
C ILE A 55 31.50 -19.80 31.90
N ASP A 56 32.76 -20.03 32.24
CA ASP A 56 33.21 -21.17 33.04
C ASP A 56 32.65 -21.09 34.47
N LYS A 57 32.49 -19.88 35.04
CA LYS A 57 31.82 -19.66 36.33
C LYS A 57 30.33 -20.02 36.31
N GLN A 58 29.68 -19.95 35.14
CA GLN A 58 28.28 -20.39 34.98
C GLN A 58 28.14 -21.91 34.80
N LEU A 59 29.24 -22.60 34.48
CA LEU A 59 29.27 -24.05 34.35
C LEU A 59 29.43 -24.79 35.69
N GLU A 60 29.78 -24.08 36.79
CA GLU A 60 29.91 -24.67 38.12
C GLU A 60 28.53 -25.05 38.72
N PRO A 61 28.28 -26.33 39.03
CA PRO A 61 26.94 -26.86 39.31
C PRO A 61 26.33 -26.48 40.68
N ASP A 62 27.04 -25.76 41.57
CA ASP A 62 26.67 -25.66 43.00
C ASP A 62 26.33 -24.23 43.51
N ARG A 63 25.92 -23.28 42.66
CA ARG A 63 25.45 -21.97 43.14
C ARG A 63 23.93 -21.79 43.05
N PRO A 64 23.23 -21.53 44.18
CA PRO A 64 21.80 -21.20 44.16
C PRO A 64 21.56 -19.83 43.53
N GLU A 65 20.52 -19.80 42.68
CA GLU A 65 20.21 -18.76 41.70
C GLU A 65 19.75 -17.42 42.30
N SER A 66 20.29 -16.33 41.75
CA SER A 66 19.61 -15.03 41.69
C SER A 66 19.80 -14.49 40.26
N LEU A 67 19.04 -15.01 39.30
CA LEU A 67 19.24 -14.80 37.86
C LEU A 67 17.97 -14.36 37.11
N LEU A 68 17.08 -13.61 37.74
CA LEU A 68 15.89 -13.07 37.05
C LEU A 68 16.13 -11.76 36.28
N ASN A 69 17.36 -11.20 36.28
CA ASN A 69 17.60 -9.82 35.80
C ASN A 69 18.63 -9.70 34.66
N ARG A 70 19.02 -10.80 34.00
CA ARG A 70 20.10 -10.80 32.97
C ARG A 70 19.66 -11.15 31.55
N THR A 71 18.47 -11.69 31.35
CA THR A 71 17.92 -12.02 30.01
C THR A 71 17.59 -10.78 29.19
N ASN A 72 17.18 -9.67 29.81
CA ASN A 72 16.87 -8.41 29.11
C ASN A 72 18.11 -7.72 28.52
N PHE A 73 19.32 -8.07 28.96
CA PHE A 73 20.57 -7.46 28.45
C PHE A 73 21.01 -8.05 27.09
N LEU A 74 20.51 -9.24 26.73
CA LEU A 74 20.95 -10.01 25.56
C LEU A 74 20.22 -9.61 24.27
N ILE A 75 18.96 -9.17 24.37
CA ILE A 75 18.14 -8.76 23.23
C ILE A 75 18.52 -7.35 22.76
N VAL A 76 18.76 -6.42 23.70
CA VAL A 76 19.22 -5.04 23.39
C VAL A 76 20.62 -5.03 22.76
N GLY A 77 21.48 -5.98 23.12
CA GLY A 77 22.84 -6.08 22.57
C GLY A 77 22.87 -6.44 21.09
N PHE A 78 21.97 -7.30 20.60
CA PHE A 78 21.99 -7.76 19.20
C PHE A 78 21.53 -6.66 18.22
N ALA A 79 20.57 -5.82 18.62
CA ALA A 79 20.08 -4.71 17.79
C ALA A 79 21.11 -3.57 17.63
N LEU A 80 21.85 -3.23 18.69
CA LEU A 80 22.89 -2.18 18.65
C LEU A 80 24.10 -2.55 17.76
N ILE A 81 24.38 -3.84 17.59
CA ILE A 81 25.54 -4.34 16.83
C ILE A 81 25.32 -4.24 15.32
N MET A 82 24.10 -4.51 14.84
CA MET A 82 23.79 -4.35 13.40
C MET A 82 23.88 -2.88 13.00
N VAL A 83 23.36 -1.96 13.83
CA VAL A 83 23.46 -0.51 13.59
C VAL A 83 24.91 -0.02 13.55
N GLY A 84 25.78 -0.50 14.47
CA GLY A 84 27.19 -0.12 14.51
C GLY A 84 28.03 -0.66 13.33
N LEU A 85 27.74 -1.88 12.87
CA LEU A 85 28.44 -2.47 11.72
C LEU A 85 28.08 -1.78 10.40
N PHE A 86 26.82 -1.34 10.25
CA PHE A 86 26.37 -0.59 9.08
C PHE A 86 26.96 0.83 9.01
N ALA A 87 27.01 1.57 10.11
CA ALA A 87 27.63 2.90 10.12
C ALA A 87 29.11 2.87 9.67
N SER A 88 29.86 1.80 10.00
CA SER A 88 31.27 1.67 9.58
C SER A 88 31.46 1.38 8.08
N LEU A 89 30.48 0.72 7.44
CA LEU A 89 30.53 0.40 6.00
C LEU A 89 30.23 1.62 5.13
N PHE A 90 29.38 2.55 5.58
CA PHE A 90 29.02 3.75 4.81
C PHE A 90 30.08 4.86 4.85
N TYR A 91 30.91 4.95 5.91
CA TYR A 91 31.92 6.01 6.01
C TYR A 91 33.19 5.78 5.17
N THR A 92 33.45 4.56 4.68
CA THR A 92 34.77 4.22 4.11
C THR A 92 34.78 3.99 2.60
N THR A 93 33.64 3.83 1.94
CA THR A 93 33.56 3.71 0.48
C THR A 93 32.81 4.90 -0.11
N GLY A 94 33.52 5.76 -0.85
CA GLY A 94 32.95 6.96 -1.49
C GLY A 94 31.60 6.68 -2.17
N GLY A 95 30.64 7.56 -1.87
CA GLY A 95 29.20 7.39 -2.05
C GLY A 95 28.76 6.68 -3.32
N ILE A 96 28.12 5.54 -3.13
CA ILE A 96 27.28 4.89 -4.13
C ILE A 96 25.95 5.67 -4.11
N THR A 97 25.65 6.44 -5.16
CA THR A 97 24.41 7.22 -5.27
C THR A 97 23.22 6.39 -5.79
N GLY A 98 23.20 5.10 -5.46
CA GLY A 98 22.08 4.20 -5.74
C GLY A 98 21.16 4.14 -4.53
N ALA A 99 19.85 4.00 -4.75
CA ALA A 99 18.92 3.71 -3.68
C ALA A 99 19.36 2.41 -3.00
N VAL A 100 19.71 2.49 -1.71
CA VAL A 100 20.02 1.30 -0.94
C VAL A 100 18.70 0.78 -0.38
N VAL A 101 18.23 -0.35 -0.92
CA VAL A 101 17.19 -1.14 -0.28
C VAL A 101 17.88 -1.99 0.78
N LEU A 102 17.66 -1.66 2.05
CA LEU A 102 18.08 -2.50 3.16
C LEU A 102 16.93 -3.44 3.52
N GLU A 103 17.08 -4.69 3.11
CA GLU A 103 16.18 -5.77 3.55
C GLU A 103 16.81 -6.48 4.74
N GLN A 104 16.14 -6.43 5.90
CA GLN A 104 16.54 -7.20 7.07
C GLN A 104 15.49 -8.27 7.38
N THR A 105 15.85 -9.53 7.17
CA THR A 105 15.09 -10.67 7.68
C THR A 105 15.36 -10.83 9.17
N ILE A 106 14.30 -10.84 9.97
CA ILE A 106 14.40 -10.91 11.44
C ILE A 106 13.95 -12.28 11.93
N ASP A 107 12.85 -12.83 11.42
CA ASP A 107 12.25 -14.12 11.83
C ASP A 107 12.32 -14.36 13.36
N VAL A 108 11.78 -13.40 14.11
CA VAL A 108 11.72 -13.44 15.59
C VAL A 108 10.28 -13.38 16.06
N VAL A 109 9.91 -14.32 16.93
CA VAL A 109 8.62 -14.34 17.62
C VAL A 109 8.71 -13.56 18.93
N TYR A 110 7.89 -12.53 19.04
CA TYR A 110 7.72 -11.69 20.23
C TYR A 110 6.46 -12.11 20.98
N THR A 111 6.61 -12.45 22.27
CA THR A 111 5.50 -12.79 23.19
C THR A 111 5.44 -11.82 24.37
N GLN A 112 6.24 -10.76 24.35
CA GLN A 112 6.34 -9.72 25.37
C GLN A 112 6.69 -8.40 24.71
N ASN A 113 6.45 -7.29 25.42
CA ASN A 113 6.82 -5.96 24.95
C ASN A 113 8.30 -5.89 24.59
N SER A 114 8.61 -5.32 23.44
CA SER A 114 9.97 -5.26 22.90
C SER A 114 10.18 -3.96 22.13
N GLU A 115 11.41 -3.50 22.08
CA GLU A 115 11.82 -2.30 21.34
C GLU A 115 12.99 -2.65 20.42
N ILE A 116 12.94 -2.21 19.17
CA ILE A 116 13.97 -2.41 18.16
C ILE A 116 14.46 -1.02 17.73
N PRO A 117 15.67 -0.60 18.13
CA PRO A 117 16.25 0.66 17.67
C PRO A 117 16.56 0.59 16.18
N LEU A 118 16.20 1.63 15.45
CA LEU A 118 16.42 1.83 14.02
C LEU A 118 17.15 3.17 13.81
N VAL A 119 18.07 3.21 12.86
CA VAL A 119 18.67 4.46 12.39
C VAL A 119 18.20 4.66 10.95
N LEU A 120 17.44 5.72 10.73
CA LEU A 120 16.84 6.06 9.45
C LEU A 120 17.66 7.18 8.82
N GLU A 121 18.14 6.97 7.59
CA GLU A 121 18.86 7.98 6.80
C GLU A 121 18.17 8.11 5.43
N ASN A 122 17.36 9.16 5.25
CA ASN A 122 16.61 9.42 4.02
C ASN A 122 15.76 8.22 3.57
N ILE A 123 15.07 7.58 4.51
CA ILE A 123 14.17 6.46 4.21
C ILE A 123 12.89 7.03 3.62
N THR A 124 12.53 6.64 2.41
CA THR A 124 11.28 7.02 1.75
C THR A 124 10.18 5.98 1.98
N GLN A 125 10.56 4.74 2.30
CA GLN A 125 9.62 3.66 2.60
C GLN A 125 10.13 2.77 3.74
N LEU A 126 9.28 2.57 4.75
CA LEU A 126 9.43 1.55 5.79
C LEU A 126 8.30 0.53 5.59
N ASN A 127 8.65 -0.74 5.45
CA ASN A 127 7.67 -1.82 5.39
C ASN A 127 8.01 -2.91 6.41
N VAL A 128 7.00 -3.36 7.14
CA VAL A 128 7.11 -4.35 8.22
C VAL A 128 6.17 -5.50 7.92
N THR A 129 6.74 -6.68 7.73
CA THR A 129 6.02 -7.91 7.38
C THR A 129 6.14 -8.93 8.49
N GLY A 130 5.06 -9.64 8.78
CA GLY A 130 5.05 -10.68 9.78
C GLY A 130 3.70 -11.38 9.93
N VAL A 131 3.58 -12.14 11.00
CA VAL A 131 2.36 -12.88 11.36
C VAL A 131 2.04 -12.61 12.83
N ALA A 132 0.82 -12.20 13.12
CA ALA A 132 0.32 -12.09 14.48
C ALA A 132 -0.65 -13.24 14.78
N GLN A 133 -0.59 -13.77 16.00
CA GLN A 133 -1.44 -14.88 16.42
C GLN A 133 -1.77 -14.82 17.91
N GLY A 134 -2.77 -15.59 18.35
CA GLY A 134 -3.16 -15.71 19.76
C GLY A 134 -4.49 -15.00 20.06
N THR A 135 -4.88 -14.97 21.33
CA THR A 135 -6.16 -14.39 21.80
C THR A 135 -5.98 -13.08 22.58
N GLY A 136 -4.80 -12.48 22.48
CA GLY A 136 -4.42 -11.19 23.04
C GLY A 136 -4.44 -10.06 22.02
N ASP A 137 -4.10 -8.86 22.45
CA ASP A 137 -3.86 -7.72 21.55
C ASP A 137 -2.36 -7.55 21.30
N ALA A 138 -2.01 -7.10 20.10
CA ALA A 138 -0.65 -6.79 19.74
C ALA A 138 -0.58 -5.51 18.90
N THR A 139 0.36 -4.60 19.19
CA THR A 139 0.49 -3.36 18.42
C THR A 139 1.95 -3.15 18.05
N ILE A 140 2.19 -2.75 16.80
CA ILE A 140 3.50 -2.33 16.30
C ILE A 140 3.45 -0.83 16.10
N THR A 141 4.31 -0.09 16.79
CA THR A 141 4.42 1.37 16.72
C THR A 141 5.84 1.78 16.35
N LEU A 142 6.01 2.71 15.43
CA LEU A 142 7.28 3.39 15.19
C LEU A 142 7.29 4.71 15.96
N GLN A 143 8.27 4.88 16.83
CA GLN A 143 8.56 6.17 17.46
C GLN A 143 9.69 6.84 16.69
N LEU A 144 9.45 8.00 16.09
CA LEU A 144 10.45 8.83 15.41
C LEU A 144 10.35 10.26 15.94
N ASP A 145 11.47 10.79 16.44
CA ASP A 145 11.56 12.15 17.01
C ASP A 145 10.48 12.46 18.07
N GLY A 146 10.07 11.43 18.83
CA GLY A 146 9.05 11.52 19.87
C GLY A 146 7.60 11.46 19.36
N ILE A 147 7.38 11.33 18.05
CA ILE A 147 6.07 11.09 17.44
C ILE A 147 5.88 9.58 17.27
N ASN A 148 4.71 9.07 17.67
CA ASN A 148 4.36 7.66 17.54
C ASN A 148 3.46 7.44 16.32
N TYR A 149 3.84 6.51 15.45
CA TYR A 149 3.10 6.07 14.29
C TYR A 149 2.69 4.61 14.50
N THR A 150 1.39 4.31 14.47
CA THR A 150 0.92 2.93 14.56
C THR A 150 1.04 2.27 13.19
N LEU A 151 1.88 1.24 13.08
CA LEU A 151 2.07 0.52 11.82
C LEU A 151 1.07 -0.63 11.69
N TYR A 152 0.82 -1.35 12.78
CA TYR A 152 -0.07 -2.52 12.79
C TYR A 152 -0.77 -2.65 14.15
N ASN A 153 -2.02 -3.12 14.12
CA ASN A 153 -2.80 -3.41 15.31
C ASN A 153 -3.53 -4.74 15.12
N TYR A 154 -3.17 -5.72 15.96
CA TYR A 154 -3.79 -7.03 16.06
C TYR A 154 -4.73 -7.01 17.27
N GLU A 155 -6.03 -6.87 17.02
CA GLU A 155 -7.03 -6.78 18.07
C GLU A 155 -7.79 -8.09 18.23
N TRP A 156 -7.18 -9.07 18.91
CA TRP A 156 -7.84 -10.34 19.25
C TRP A 156 -7.98 -10.55 20.75
N GLY A 157 -7.50 -9.59 21.53
CA GLY A 157 -7.62 -9.51 22.97
C GLY A 157 -9.07 -9.42 23.43
N PRO A 158 -9.31 -9.74 24.73
CA PRO A 158 -10.61 -9.53 25.32
C PRO A 158 -11.10 -8.12 25.02
N PRO A 159 -12.30 -7.93 24.46
CA PRO A 159 -12.85 -6.60 24.32
C PRO A 159 -13.01 -5.97 25.71
N ILE A 160 -12.51 -4.74 25.84
CA ILE A 160 -12.54 -3.93 27.05
C ILE A 160 -13.29 -2.64 26.75
N SER A 161 -14.16 -2.23 27.66
CA SER A 161 -14.69 -0.88 27.79
C SER A 161 -14.32 -0.31 29.16
N GLU A 162 -14.69 0.95 29.42
CA GLU A 162 -14.43 1.57 30.73
C GLU A 162 -15.15 0.81 31.85
N HIS A 163 -16.35 0.30 31.59
CA HIS A 163 -17.23 -0.27 32.61
C HIS A 163 -17.32 -1.79 32.59
N ALA A 164 -16.79 -2.46 31.57
CA ALA A 164 -16.77 -3.91 31.52
C ALA A 164 -15.66 -4.47 30.63
N ARG A 165 -15.28 -5.71 30.88
CA ARG A 165 -14.37 -6.46 29.99
C ARG A 165 -14.77 -7.92 29.92
N LEU A 166 -14.49 -8.54 28.79
CA LEU A 166 -14.57 -9.99 28.66
C LEU A 166 -13.25 -10.65 29.08
N GLU A 167 -13.26 -11.97 29.28
CA GLU A 167 -12.04 -12.75 29.46
C GLU A 167 -11.30 -12.97 28.12
N LYS A 168 -12.07 -13.19 27.05
CA LYS A 168 -11.60 -13.48 25.69
C LYS A 168 -12.55 -12.89 24.65
N ARG A 169 -12.09 -12.74 23.41
CA ARG A 169 -12.93 -12.36 22.25
C ARG A 169 -13.58 -13.56 21.56
N GLN A 170 -13.00 -14.75 21.69
CA GLN A 170 -13.51 -15.99 21.13
C GLN A 170 -13.67 -17.05 22.23
N TYR A 171 -14.79 -17.77 22.18
CA TYR A 171 -15.13 -18.84 23.10
C TYR A 171 -15.47 -20.11 22.33
N THR A 172 -15.15 -21.26 22.89
CA THR A 172 -15.56 -22.55 22.34
C THR A 172 -17.01 -22.87 22.70
N LEU A 173 -17.71 -23.65 21.87
CA LEU A 173 -19.10 -24.05 22.13
C LEU A 173 -19.21 -24.76 23.49
N GLY A 174 -20.01 -24.18 24.39
CA GLY A 174 -20.20 -24.69 25.76
C GLY A 174 -19.21 -24.11 26.78
N GLU A 175 -18.25 -23.29 26.36
CA GLU A 175 -17.43 -22.49 27.26
C GLU A 175 -18.26 -21.39 27.92
N GLN A 176 -17.95 -21.11 29.19
CA GLN A 176 -18.60 -20.07 29.96
C GLN A 176 -18.01 -18.70 29.58
N VAL A 177 -18.87 -17.73 29.28
CA VAL A 177 -18.45 -16.35 29.00
C VAL A 177 -18.57 -15.54 30.28
N THR A 178 -17.44 -15.03 30.76
CA THR A 178 -17.41 -14.15 31.94
C THR A 178 -17.22 -12.70 31.52
N ILE A 179 -18.17 -11.86 31.90
CA ILE A 179 -18.10 -10.40 31.75
C ILE A 179 -17.76 -9.83 33.13
N PHE A 180 -16.57 -9.27 33.28
CA PHE A 180 -16.17 -8.56 34.48
C PHE A 180 -16.67 -7.13 34.39
N THR A 181 -17.41 -6.67 35.39
CA THR A 181 -17.97 -5.31 35.46
C THR A 181 -17.16 -4.44 36.41
N ALA A 182 -16.99 -3.17 36.07
CA ALA A 182 -16.25 -2.17 36.83
C ALA A 182 -17.09 -0.89 36.93
N ILE A 183 -18.29 -1.01 37.50
CA ILE A 183 -19.26 0.08 37.56
C ILE A 183 -19.02 0.91 38.84
N GLY A 184 -18.77 2.21 38.69
CA GLY A 184 -18.64 3.13 39.83
C GLY A 184 -19.95 3.30 40.60
N GLN A 185 -19.88 3.69 41.89
CA GLN A 185 -21.07 3.79 42.75
C GLN A 185 -22.16 4.75 42.25
N ASP A 186 -21.79 5.76 41.45
CA ASP A 186 -22.70 6.77 40.91
C ASP A 186 -23.19 6.46 39.48
N THR A 187 -22.88 5.27 38.96
CA THR A 187 -23.25 4.84 37.61
C THR A 187 -24.22 3.67 37.68
N HIS A 188 -25.38 3.80 37.03
CA HIS A 188 -26.29 2.67 36.81
C HIS A 188 -26.06 2.11 35.41
N ALA A 189 -25.70 0.83 35.31
CA ALA A 189 -25.53 0.15 34.03
C ALA A 189 -26.61 -0.91 33.82
N THR A 190 -27.14 -1.00 32.60
CA THR A 190 -28.00 -2.11 32.15
C THR A 190 -27.32 -2.84 31.00
N PHE A 191 -27.19 -4.15 31.11
CA PHE A 191 -26.50 -4.98 30.13
C PHE A 191 -27.50 -5.75 29.27
N TYR A 192 -27.21 -5.86 27.99
CA TYR A 192 -27.97 -6.66 27.04
C TYR A 192 -27.02 -7.55 26.25
N LEU A 193 -27.35 -8.84 26.15
CA LEU A 193 -26.79 -9.71 25.12
C LEU A 193 -27.58 -9.45 23.83
N VAL A 194 -26.91 -8.89 22.85
CA VAL A 194 -27.44 -8.61 21.52
C VAL A 194 -27.06 -9.76 20.60
N THR A 195 -28.08 -10.40 20.06
CA THR A 195 -27.99 -11.40 18.99
C THR A 195 -28.50 -10.78 17.68
N GLU A 196 -28.46 -11.52 16.57
CA GLU A 196 -29.10 -11.07 15.31
C GLU A 196 -30.62 -10.85 15.46
N GLN A 197 -31.26 -11.54 16.40
CA GLN A 197 -32.73 -11.65 16.49
C GLN A 197 -33.31 -10.77 17.59
N GLU A 198 -32.59 -10.60 18.70
CA GLU A 198 -33.11 -9.93 19.89
C GLU A 198 -32.02 -9.37 20.81
N ASN A 199 -32.45 -8.45 21.69
CA ASN A 199 -31.66 -7.93 22.81
C ASN A 199 -32.16 -8.57 24.11
N ILE A 200 -31.38 -9.45 24.71
CA ILE A 200 -31.72 -10.18 25.93
C ILE A 200 -31.14 -9.42 27.13
N PRO A 201 -31.95 -8.89 28.06
CA PRO A 201 -31.43 -8.21 29.25
C PRO A 201 -30.67 -9.19 30.15
N LEU A 202 -29.51 -8.77 30.64
CA LEU A 202 -28.65 -9.56 31.52
C LEU A 202 -28.80 -9.10 32.97
N VAL A 203 -28.89 -10.06 33.90
CA VAL A 203 -28.99 -9.78 35.33
C VAL A 203 -27.59 -9.69 35.93
N VAL A 204 -27.29 -8.56 36.57
CA VAL A 204 -26.03 -8.34 37.28
C VAL A 204 -26.25 -8.71 38.75
N GLU A 205 -25.88 -9.94 39.13
CA GLU A 205 -25.98 -10.41 40.52
C GLU A 205 -24.71 -10.16 41.35
N SER A 206 -23.58 -9.91 40.68
CA SER A 206 -22.26 -9.70 41.30
C SER A 206 -21.39 -8.82 40.39
N ASP A 207 -20.10 -8.65 40.74
CA ASP A 207 -19.11 -7.98 39.90
C ASP A 207 -18.92 -8.67 38.53
N ASN A 208 -19.46 -9.88 38.35
CA ASN A 208 -19.40 -10.64 37.11
C ASN A 208 -20.79 -11.02 36.59
N ILE A 209 -20.94 -11.02 35.27
CA ILE A 209 -22.05 -11.62 34.54
C ILE A 209 -21.54 -12.88 33.86
N ILE A 210 -22.28 -13.97 34.00
CA ILE A 210 -21.92 -15.27 33.47
C ILE A 210 -22.95 -15.66 32.39
N LEU A 211 -22.48 -15.97 31.18
CA LEU A 211 -23.30 -16.53 30.11
C LEU A 211 -22.90 -17.98 29.86
N GLU A 212 -23.91 -18.84 29.73
CA GLU A 212 -23.73 -20.28 29.51
C GLU A 212 -24.61 -20.73 28.34
N ASN A 213 -24.23 -21.85 27.72
CA ASN A 213 -24.99 -22.50 26.64
C ASN A 213 -25.26 -21.60 25.42
N LEU A 214 -24.35 -20.65 25.14
CA LEU A 214 -24.40 -19.87 23.91
C LEU A 214 -24.17 -20.80 22.70
N THR A 215 -24.97 -20.61 21.66
CA THR A 215 -24.77 -21.30 20.37
C THR A 215 -23.64 -20.66 19.58
N ILE A 216 -23.17 -21.33 18.54
CA ILE A 216 -22.20 -20.75 17.60
C ILE A 216 -22.76 -19.46 17.00
N GLY A 217 -21.96 -18.41 16.96
CA GLY A 217 -22.36 -17.13 16.37
C GLY A 217 -21.64 -15.92 16.98
N ASP A 218 -21.89 -14.76 16.37
CA ASP A 218 -21.41 -13.47 16.85
C ASP A 218 -22.39 -12.85 17.84
N TYR A 219 -21.84 -12.34 18.93
CA TYR A 219 -22.59 -11.74 20.02
C TYR A 219 -22.04 -10.36 20.34
N LYS A 220 -22.91 -9.48 20.82
CA LYS A 220 -22.50 -8.20 21.38
C LYS A 220 -23.09 -8.01 22.77
N ILE A 221 -22.29 -7.52 23.71
CA ILE A 221 -22.79 -7.01 24.99
C ILE A 221 -22.98 -5.51 24.81
N ARG A 222 -24.24 -5.06 24.79
CA ARG A 222 -24.57 -3.64 24.82
C ARG A 222 -24.74 -3.21 26.27
N ILE A 223 -24.05 -2.15 26.65
CA ILE A 223 -24.08 -1.60 28.00
C ILE A 223 -24.71 -0.21 27.90
N LEU A 224 -25.87 -0.01 28.53
CA LEU A 224 -26.50 1.29 28.67
C LEU A 224 -26.15 1.87 30.03
N LEU A 225 -25.42 2.98 30.02
CA LEU A 225 -24.95 3.65 31.22
C LEU A 225 -25.85 4.87 31.46
N ASN A 226 -26.36 4.99 32.68
CA ASN A 226 -27.06 6.18 33.16
C ASN A 226 -26.21 6.79 34.27
N GLN A 227 -25.54 7.90 33.94
CA GLN A 227 -24.63 8.62 34.81
C GLN A 227 -25.26 9.94 35.24
N THR A 228 -25.15 10.30 36.51
CA THR A 228 -25.57 11.62 37.00
C THR A 228 -24.34 12.48 37.25
N ILE A 229 -24.10 13.45 36.36
CA ILE A 229 -22.98 14.40 36.45
C ILE A 229 -23.59 15.78 36.69
N ASP A 230 -23.21 16.45 37.78
CA ASP A 230 -23.71 17.79 38.15
C ASP A 230 -25.25 17.91 38.18
N ASN A 231 -25.94 16.89 38.69
CA ASN A 231 -27.41 16.74 38.70
C ASN A 231 -28.06 16.64 37.30
N GLN A 232 -27.30 16.36 36.25
CA GLN A 232 -27.81 16.02 34.92
C GLN A 232 -27.60 14.53 34.65
N SER A 233 -28.70 13.83 34.30
CA SER A 233 -28.63 12.44 33.86
C SER A 233 -28.20 12.40 32.39
N THR A 234 -27.10 11.72 32.12
CA THR A 234 -26.59 11.44 30.78
C THR A 234 -26.70 9.94 30.52
N ILE A 235 -27.12 9.59 29.30
CA ILE A 235 -27.16 8.20 28.85
C ILE A 235 -26.07 8.01 27.81
N SER A 236 -25.15 7.10 28.08
CA SER A 236 -24.13 6.65 27.12
C SER A 236 -24.28 5.15 26.84
N GLN A 237 -23.68 4.70 25.74
CA GLN A 237 -23.73 3.31 25.31
C GLN A 237 -22.33 2.81 24.99
N GLU A 238 -22.00 1.63 25.52
CA GLU A 238 -20.79 0.88 25.17
C GLU A 238 -21.17 -0.46 24.52
N THR A 239 -20.23 -1.07 23.79
CA THR A 239 -20.46 -2.37 23.16
C THR A 239 -19.20 -3.23 23.18
N LEU A 240 -19.30 -4.45 23.69
CA LEU A 240 -18.25 -5.48 23.62
C LEU A 240 -18.68 -6.55 22.63
N SER A 241 -17.83 -6.94 21.67
CA SER A 241 -18.19 -7.98 20.68
C SER A 241 -17.37 -9.24 20.90
N PHE A 242 -17.98 -10.41 20.81
CA PHE A 242 -17.31 -11.70 20.93
C PHE A 242 -17.98 -12.75 20.04
N ASN A 243 -17.27 -13.84 19.76
CA ASN A 243 -17.77 -14.95 18.95
C ASN A 243 -17.71 -16.27 19.73
N VAL A 244 -18.68 -17.14 19.49
CA VAL A 244 -18.67 -18.54 19.96
C VAL A 244 -18.49 -19.45 18.74
N GLN A 245 -17.50 -20.34 18.77
CA GLN A 245 -17.13 -21.23 17.66
C GLN A 245 -16.93 -22.68 18.13
N THR A 246 -16.88 -23.64 17.19
CA THR A 246 -16.74 -25.07 17.52
C THR A 246 -15.36 -25.44 18.03
N ASP A 247 -14.32 -24.80 17.51
CA ASP A 247 -12.91 -25.10 17.81
C ASP A 247 -12.21 -23.84 18.31
N GLY A 248 -11.33 -23.99 19.30
CA GLY A 248 -10.46 -22.93 19.82
C GLY A 248 -9.31 -22.64 18.87
N THR A 249 -9.61 -22.38 17.60
CA THR A 249 -8.61 -22.11 16.57
C THR A 249 -7.86 -20.85 16.97
N ILE A 250 -6.54 -20.96 17.08
CA ILE A 250 -5.68 -19.80 17.26
C ILE A 250 -5.84 -18.96 16.00
N HIS A 251 -6.29 -17.72 16.15
CA HIS A 251 -6.34 -16.79 15.03
C HIS A 251 -4.91 -16.47 14.61
N GLU A 252 -4.66 -16.47 13.31
CA GLU A 252 -3.38 -16.16 12.70
C GLU A 252 -3.64 -15.16 11.57
N GLU A 253 -2.94 -14.03 11.59
CA GLU A 253 -3.10 -12.94 10.65
C GLU A 253 -1.73 -12.53 10.11
N SER A 254 -1.51 -12.77 8.82
CA SER A 254 -0.34 -12.22 8.12
C SER A 254 -0.55 -10.73 7.89
N PHE A 255 0.47 -9.93 8.17
CA PHE A 255 0.45 -8.49 7.92
C PHE A 255 1.66 -8.07 7.07
N ASN A 256 1.42 -7.08 6.22
CA ASN A 256 2.44 -6.40 5.44
C ASN A 256 2.11 -4.92 5.46
N VAL A 257 2.69 -4.19 6.41
CA VAL A 257 2.29 -2.82 6.71
C VAL A 257 3.44 -1.84 6.51
N CYS A 258 3.13 -0.74 5.83
CA CYS A 258 3.96 0.47 5.86
C CYS A 258 3.39 1.57 6.76
N GLY A 259 2.25 1.32 7.41
CA GLY A 259 1.53 2.30 8.24
C GLY A 259 1.15 3.57 7.46
N ASP A 260 1.02 4.70 8.16
CA ASP A 260 0.87 6.03 7.53
C ASP A 260 2.16 6.55 6.86
N LEU A 261 3.22 5.73 6.86
CA LEU A 261 4.59 6.13 6.52
C LEU A 261 5.05 5.61 5.16
N CYS A 262 4.12 5.16 4.31
CA CYS A 262 4.46 4.56 3.02
C CYS A 262 5.19 5.51 2.05
N GLN A 263 5.17 6.83 2.28
CA GLN A 263 5.82 7.85 1.44
C GLN A 263 6.20 9.10 2.24
N THR A 264 7.08 8.96 3.23
CA THR A 264 7.59 10.13 3.97
C THR A 264 9.10 10.05 4.08
N ASP A 265 9.78 11.19 3.96
CA ASP A 265 11.22 11.30 4.18
C ASP A 265 11.51 11.13 5.68
N LEU A 266 11.77 9.89 6.10
CA LEU A 266 12.11 9.55 7.47
C LEU A 266 13.64 9.61 7.64
N SER A 267 14.08 10.52 8.50
CA SER A 267 15.47 10.62 8.93
C SER A 267 15.52 10.82 10.43
N GLY A 268 16.43 10.12 11.10
CA GLY A 268 16.62 10.23 12.54
C GLY A 268 16.74 8.88 13.25
N ASN A 269 16.80 8.94 14.58
CA ASN A 269 16.75 7.74 15.42
C ASN A 269 15.30 7.36 15.62
N ALA A 270 14.94 6.15 15.22
CA ALA A 270 13.61 5.60 15.44
C ALA A 270 13.66 4.38 16.36
N THR A 271 12.53 4.09 17.01
CA THR A 271 12.35 2.87 17.79
C THR A 271 11.08 2.19 17.33
N LEU A 272 11.18 0.95 16.85
CA LEU A 272 10.03 0.11 16.58
C LEU A 272 9.63 -0.62 17.87
N SER A 273 8.51 -0.22 18.44
CA SER A 273 7.94 -0.74 19.68
C SER A 273 6.85 -1.76 19.39
N ILE A 274 7.01 -2.95 19.95
CA ILE A 274 6.03 -4.03 19.92
C ILE A 274 5.40 -4.10 21.30
N SER A 275 4.08 -3.91 21.38
CA SER A 275 3.30 -4.05 22.61
C SER A 275 2.45 -5.31 22.51
N ILE A 276 2.57 -6.21 23.48
CA ILE A 276 1.81 -7.46 23.58
C ILE A 276 0.97 -7.44 24.86
N ILE A 277 -0.33 -7.67 24.72
CA ILE A 277 -1.28 -7.77 25.83
C ILE A 277 -1.96 -9.13 25.77
N GLY A 278 -1.96 -9.88 26.87
CA GLY A 278 -2.54 -11.23 26.90
C GLY A 278 -1.60 -12.29 26.34
N ASP A 279 -2.13 -13.24 25.58
CA ASP A 279 -1.40 -14.37 24.99
C ASP A 279 -1.11 -14.20 23.48
N ALA A 280 -1.18 -12.96 22.98
CA ALA A 280 -0.78 -12.66 21.62
C ALA A 280 0.72 -12.90 21.40
N SER A 281 1.08 -13.19 20.16
CA SER A 281 2.46 -13.21 19.70
C SER A 281 2.56 -12.63 18.29
N ILE A 282 3.68 -11.96 18.01
CA ILE A 282 4.00 -11.44 16.69
C ILE A 282 5.28 -12.13 16.22
N ASN A 283 5.23 -12.86 15.11
CA ASN A 283 6.41 -13.22 14.35
C ASN A 283 6.77 -12.10 13.38
N LEU A 284 7.86 -11.39 13.63
CA LEU A 284 8.36 -10.37 12.71
C LEU A 284 9.29 -11.01 11.69
N GLU A 285 8.84 -11.12 10.44
CA GLU A 285 9.57 -11.83 9.40
C GLU A 285 10.59 -10.91 8.72
N LYS A 286 10.17 -9.71 8.32
CA LYS A 286 10.97 -8.79 7.51
C LYS A 286 10.73 -7.33 7.88
N ILE A 287 11.81 -6.55 7.98
CA ILE A 287 11.76 -5.09 7.92
C ILE A 287 12.48 -4.66 6.65
N THR A 288 11.81 -3.88 5.82
CA THR A 288 12.36 -3.32 4.58
C THR A 288 12.46 -1.81 4.73
N LEU A 289 13.67 -1.28 4.58
CA LEU A 289 13.96 0.14 4.57
C LEU A 289 14.44 0.51 3.17
N LYS A 290 13.74 1.40 2.48
CA LYS A 290 14.16 1.94 1.19
C LYS A 290 14.66 3.36 1.38
N SER A 291 15.93 3.60 1.08
CA SER A 291 16.51 4.94 1.12
C SER A 291 16.59 5.58 -0.27
N GLY A 292 16.36 6.89 -0.33
CA GLY A 292 16.58 7.71 -1.53
C GLY A 292 15.31 8.29 -2.13
N GLU A 293 15.45 9.44 -2.80
CA GLU A 293 14.40 9.98 -3.65
C GLU A 293 14.00 8.92 -4.68
N ASN A 294 12.70 8.65 -4.78
CA ASN A 294 12.16 7.79 -5.81
C ASN A 294 12.58 8.33 -7.18
N LYS A 295 13.13 7.46 -8.03
CA LYS A 295 13.47 7.79 -9.40
C LYS A 295 12.37 7.25 -10.29
N PRO A 296 11.81 8.07 -11.20
CA PRO A 296 10.72 7.61 -12.04
C PRO A 296 11.19 6.44 -12.92
N PRO A 297 10.26 5.58 -13.37
CA PRO A 297 10.56 4.57 -14.35
C PRO A 297 11.22 5.21 -15.57
N GLN A 298 12.13 4.52 -16.23
CA GLN A 298 12.83 5.06 -17.39
C GLN A 298 12.54 4.20 -18.61
N LEU A 299 12.17 4.85 -19.72
CA LEU A 299 12.14 4.21 -21.04
C LEU A 299 13.59 3.95 -21.49
N VAL A 300 14.09 2.75 -21.28
CA VAL A 300 15.47 2.36 -21.63
C VAL A 300 15.62 2.02 -23.10
N ARG A 301 14.53 1.68 -23.78
CA ARG A 301 14.51 1.37 -25.20
C ARG A 301 13.18 1.75 -25.82
N ALA A 302 13.22 2.31 -27.03
CA ALA A 302 12.00 2.57 -27.79
C ALA A 302 11.28 1.26 -28.14
N ILE A 303 9.96 1.25 -28.00
CA ILE A 303 9.08 0.18 -28.45
C ILE A 303 8.98 0.28 -29.98
N PRO A 304 9.32 -0.77 -30.74
CA PRO A 304 9.26 -0.76 -32.19
C PRO A 304 7.84 -1.00 -32.71
N ASP A 305 7.55 -0.50 -33.91
CA ASP A 305 6.30 -0.75 -34.62
C ASP A 305 6.05 -2.27 -34.79
N GLN A 306 4.77 -2.66 -34.73
CA GLN A 306 4.34 -4.06 -34.79
C GLN A 306 3.30 -4.28 -35.91
N GLN A 307 3.24 -5.51 -36.41
CA GLN A 307 2.24 -5.92 -37.40
C GLN A 307 1.79 -7.37 -37.14
N GLY A 308 0.48 -7.61 -37.11
CA GLY A 308 -0.07 -8.95 -36.89
C GLY A 308 -1.60 -8.97 -36.82
N GLN A 309 -2.20 -10.13 -36.59
CA GLN A 309 -3.66 -10.23 -36.30
C GLN A 309 -3.95 -9.99 -34.82
N THR A 310 -3.08 -10.55 -33.97
CA THR A 310 -3.00 -10.31 -32.54
C THR A 310 -1.54 -10.02 -32.24
N ILE A 311 -1.27 -8.97 -31.47
CA ILE A 311 0.08 -8.53 -31.15
C ILE A 311 0.25 -8.65 -29.65
N SER A 312 1.37 -9.23 -29.21
CA SER A 312 1.75 -9.29 -27.80
C SER A 312 3.15 -8.73 -27.63
N ILE A 313 3.29 -7.72 -26.77
CA ILE A 313 4.53 -6.99 -26.50
C ILE A 313 4.90 -7.19 -25.04
N ASP A 314 6.06 -7.79 -24.78
CA ASP A 314 6.67 -7.80 -23.45
C ASP A 314 7.27 -6.41 -23.16
N LEU A 315 6.74 -5.74 -22.14
CA LEU A 315 7.11 -4.37 -21.78
C LEU A 315 8.35 -4.29 -20.89
N GLY A 316 8.70 -5.37 -20.18
CA GLY A 316 9.83 -5.41 -19.25
C GLY A 316 11.17 -5.01 -19.89
N PRO A 317 11.47 -5.40 -21.14
CA PRO A 317 12.69 -4.98 -21.84
C PRO A 317 12.74 -3.50 -22.27
N TYR A 318 11.64 -2.75 -22.17
CA TYR A 318 11.56 -1.36 -22.65
C TYR A 318 11.60 -0.33 -21.52
N PHE A 319 11.20 -0.73 -20.32
CA PHE A 319 11.24 0.11 -19.13
C PHE A 319 12.16 -0.48 -18.07
N SER A 320 12.77 0.38 -17.26
CA SER A 320 13.47 -0.03 -16.06
C SER A 320 13.22 0.95 -14.94
N ASP A 321 13.15 0.45 -13.73
CA ASP A 321 13.17 1.26 -12.54
C ASP A 321 14.57 1.24 -11.92
N ALA A 322 15.11 2.42 -11.57
CA ALA A 322 16.47 2.53 -11.02
C ALA A 322 16.54 2.11 -9.55
N ASP A 323 15.40 2.11 -8.86
CA ASP A 323 15.26 1.75 -7.45
C ASP A 323 14.78 0.30 -7.30
N GLY A 324 14.43 -0.35 -8.41
CA GLY A 324 14.06 -1.76 -8.49
C GLY A 324 12.59 -2.03 -8.20
N ASP A 325 11.74 -1.00 -8.27
CA ASP A 325 10.31 -1.15 -8.03
C ASP A 325 9.62 -2.00 -9.08
N GLN A 326 8.52 -2.64 -8.65
CA GLN A 326 7.65 -3.34 -9.57
C GLN A 326 6.89 -2.32 -10.42
N LEU A 327 7.00 -2.46 -11.73
CA LEU A 327 6.30 -1.59 -12.68
C LEU A 327 4.90 -2.10 -13.00
N LEU A 328 3.94 -1.19 -12.96
CA LEU A 328 2.60 -1.33 -13.55
C LEU A 328 2.55 -0.61 -14.89
N TYR A 329 1.69 -1.09 -15.78
CA TYR A 329 1.60 -0.55 -17.13
C TYR A 329 0.16 -0.25 -17.52
N GLU A 330 -0.02 0.88 -18.18
CA GLU A 330 -1.28 1.31 -18.80
C GLU A 330 -1.03 1.72 -20.25
N THR A 331 -2.07 1.76 -21.07
CA THR A 331 -1.95 2.07 -22.50
C THR A 331 -2.99 3.08 -22.94
N SER A 332 -2.68 3.87 -23.96
CA SER A 332 -3.70 4.62 -24.68
C SER A 332 -4.73 3.66 -25.31
N HIS A 333 -6.00 3.83 -25.00
CA HIS A 333 -7.08 2.97 -25.50
C HIS A 333 -7.63 3.43 -26.86
N HIS A 334 -7.98 2.48 -27.72
CA HIS A 334 -8.61 2.73 -29.03
C HIS A 334 -9.97 2.05 -29.16
N ASP A 335 -10.94 2.77 -29.72
CA ASP A 335 -12.29 2.25 -29.94
C ASP A 335 -12.28 1.02 -30.87
N GLY A 336 -12.99 -0.03 -30.45
CA GLY A 336 -13.10 -1.28 -31.21
C GLY A 336 -11.87 -2.19 -31.14
N MET A 337 -10.92 -1.88 -30.27
CA MET A 337 -9.76 -2.72 -29.96
C MET A 337 -9.97 -3.47 -28.63
N GLU A 338 -9.48 -4.70 -28.57
CA GLU A 338 -9.35 -5.49 -27.35
C GLU A 338 -7.90 -5.38 -26.87
N GLU A 339 -7.71 -4.70 -25.74
CA GLU A 339 -6.41 -4.34 -25.17
C GLU A 339 -6.33 -4.88 -23.75
N THR A 340 -5.27 -5.62 -23.44
CA THR A 340 -5.04 -6.16 -22.10
C THR A 340 -3.58 -6.01 -21.73
N VAL A 341 -3.32 -5.66 -20.48
CA VAL A 341 -1.97 -5.68 -19.92
C VAL A 341 -1.95 -6.60 -18.71
N GLU A 342 -1.33 -7.77 -18.87
CA GLU A 342 -1.22 -8.76 -17.79
C GLU A 342 0.23 -9.17 -17.62
N ASN A 343 0.74 -9.10 -16.39
CA ASN A 343 2.12 -9.48 -16.05
C ASN A 343 3.19 -8.80 -16.94
N GLY A 344 2.96 -7.54 -17.31
CA GLY A 344 3.85 -6.78 -18.18
C GLY A 344 3.76 -7.13 -19.67
N ILE A 345 2.80 -7.95 -20.09
CA ILE A 345 2.55 -8.28 -21.50
C ILE A 345 1.34 -7.49 -21.98
N PHE A 346 1.58 -6.57 -22.92
CA PHE A 346 0.52 -5.83 -23.61
C PHE A 346 0.03 -6.61 -24.83
N THR A 347 -1.23 -7.04 -24.82
CA THR A 347 -1.86 -7.76 -25.92
C THR A 347 -2.94 -6.92 -26.58
N ILE A 348 -2.93 -6.91 -27.92
CA ILE A 348 -3.80 -6.10 -28.77
C ILE A 348 -4.42 -7.00 -29.85
N SER A 349 -5.74 -6.93 -30.01
CA SER A 349 -6.47 -7.49 -31.15
C SER A 349 -7.67 -6.62 -31.52
N GLY A 350 -8.14 -6.70 -32.76
CA GLY A 350 -9.29 -5.89 -33.17
C GLY A 350 -9.52 -5.86 -34.68
N ALA A 351 -10.18 -4.80 -35.15
CA ALA A 351 -10.42 -4.58 -36.56
C ALA A 351 -9.10 -4.35 -37.33
N PRO A 352 -9.00 -4.77 -38.61
CA PRO A 352 -7.84 -4.47 -39.41
C PRO A 352 -7.67 -2.96 -39.62
N GLY A 353 -6.46 -2.45 -39.40
CA GLY A 353 -6.20 -1.01 -39.39
C GLY A 353 -4.78 -0.69 -38.94
N SER A 354 -4.46 0.61 -38.94
CA SER A 354 -3.21 1.15 -38.39
C SER A 354 -3.55 2.04 -37.21
N TYR A 355 -2.96 1.75 -36.06
CA TYR A 355 -3.23 2.41 -34.78
C TYR A 355 -1.93 2.92 -34.16
N THR A 356 -1.98 3.99 -33.37
CA THR A 356 -0.79 4.53 -32.68
C THR A 356 -0.95 4.42 -31.17
N TYR A 357 0.07 3.90 -30.50
CA TYR A 357 0.03 3.61 -29.07
C TYR A 357 1.09 4.37 -28.28
N VAL A 358 0.74 4.70 -27.04
CA VAL A 358 1.68 5.08 -25.96
C VAL A 358 1.41 4.16 -24.77
N VAL A 359 2.48 3.61 -24.21
CA VAL A 359 2.46 2.84 -22.96
C VAL A 359 2.98 3.72 -21.83
N TYR A 360 2.34 3.68 -20.68
CA TYR A 360 2.74 4.36 -19.46
C TYR A 360 3.26 3.31 -18.47
N ALA A 361 4.50 3.47 -18.01
CA ALA A 361 5.03 2.68 -16.90
C ALA A 361 4.91 3.49 -15.61
N SER A 362 4.44 2.86 -14.53
CA SER A 362 4.25 3.46 -13.21
C SER A 362 4.91 2.61 -12.14
N ASP A 363 5.61 3.24 -11.21
CA ASP A 363 6.12 2.63 -9.97
C ASP A 363 5.17 2.88 -8.78
N LEU A 364 3.91 3.28 -9.06
CA LEU A 364 2.88 3.76 -8.13
C LEU A 364 3.07 5.19 -7.61
N THR A 365 4.22 5.81 -7.82
CA THR A 365 4.52 7.18 -7.38
C THR A 365 4.64 8.12 -8.56
N GLU A 366 5.36 7.71 -9.60
CA GLU A 366 5.63 8.48 -10.80
C GLU A 366 5.31 7.66 -12.06
N ILE A 367 5.06 8.36 -13.16
CA ILE A 367 4.63 7.76 -14.44
C ILE A 367 5.55 8.24 -15.55
N THR A 368 6.03 7.30 -16.37
CA THR A 368 6.85 7.58 -17.55
C THR A 368 6.20 7.02 -18.82
N PRO A 369 5.94 7.87 -19.83
CA PRO A 369 5.43 7.42 -21.12
C PRO A 369 6.52 6.78 -21.99
N SER A 370 6.11 5.88 -22.87
CA SER A 370 6.93 5.36 -23.98
C SER A 370 7.08 6.37 -25.11
N ASN A 371 7.84 6.01 -26.14
CA ASN A 371 7.65 6.61 -27.46
C ASN A 371 6.28 6.23 -28.03
N VAL A 372 5.79 7.02 -28.98
CA VAL A 372 4.68 6.61 -29.85
C VAL A 372 5.19 5.52 -30.80
N PHE A 373 4.39 4.46 -30.99
CA PHE A 373 4.68 3.39 -31.95
C PHE A 373 3.40 2.96 -32.68
N SER A 374 3.57 2.40 -33.88
CA SER A 374 2.46 1.98 -34.75
C SER A 374 2.18 0.50 -34.61
N VAL A 375 0.90 0.16 -34.61
CA VAL A 375 0.37 -1.21 -34.59
C VAL A 375 -0.51 -1.40 -35.81
N ILE A 376 -0.11 -2.31 -36.70
CA ILE A 376 -0.88 -2.65 -37.89
C ILE A 376 -1.59 -3.98 -37.67
N ILE A 377 -2.90 -3.94 -37.47
CA ILE A 377 -3.72 -5.14 -37.41
C ILE A 377 -4.06 -5.59 -38.83
N THR A 378 -3.63 -6.79 -39.19
CA THR A 378 -3.96 -7.41 -40.49
C THR A 378 -5.22 -8.24 -40.37
N SER A 379 -6.00 -8.34 -41.45
CA SER A 379 -7.12 -9.27 -41.53
C SER A 379 -6.64 -10.71 -41.32
N ALA A 380 -7.49 -11.51 -40.65
CA ALA A 380 -7.32 -12.95 -40.61
C ALA A 380 -7.27 -13.46 -42.05
N GLY A 381 -6.06 -13.80 -42.52
CA GLY A 381 -5.89 -14.34 -43.85
C GLY A 381 -6.80 -15.55 -43.98
N THR A 382 -7.86 -15.43 -44.78
CA THR A 382 -8.49 -16.62 -45.36
C THR A 382 -7.34 -17.37 -45.99
N ASN A 383 -7.03 -18.56 -45.48
CA ASN A 383 -6.11 -19.49 -46.10
C ASN A 383 -6.66 -19.78 -47.51
N GLU A 384 -6.38 -18.91 -48.47
CA GLU A 384 -6.46 -19.21 -49.89
C GLU A 384 -5.35 -20.20 -50.12
N SER A 385 -5.73 -21.47 -49.98
CA SER A 385 -5.02 -22.60 -50.53
C SER A 385 -4.68 -22.25 -51.98
N GLU A 386 -3.42 -21.96 -52.24
CA GLU A 386 -2.85 -21.90 -53.57
C GLU A 386 -3.29 -23.15 -54.32
N ASN A 387 -4.18 -22.97 -55.29
CA ASN A 387 -4.40 -23.93 -56.34
C ASN A 387 -4.06 -23.21 -57.64
N GLU A 388 -2.83 -23.44 -58.11
CA GLU A 388 -2.44 -23.23 -59.50
C GLU A 388 -3.55 -23.75 -60.41
N THR A 389 -4.15 -22.91 -61.26
CA THR A 389 -3.93 -22.99 -62.71
C THR A 389 -4.68 -21.90 -63.49
N GLN A 390 -4.00 -21.51 -64.58
CA GLN A 390 -4.52 -21.11 -65.89
C GLN A 390 -4.85 -19.63 -66.16
N GLU A 391 -3.89 -19.03 -66.86
CA GLU A 391 -4.06 -17.96 -67.83
C GLU A 391 -5.27 -18.21 -68.76
N VAL A 392 -6.20 -17.26 -68.77
CA VAL A 392 -7.08 -17.02 -69.92
C VAL A 392 -7.10 -15.52 -70.19
N SER A 393 -6.40 -15.13 -71.25
CA SER A 393 -6.48 -13.80 -71.85
C SER A 393 -7.83 -13.62 -72.55
N VAL A 394 -8.64 -12.67 -72.11
CA VAL A 394 -9.81 -12.18 -72.88
C VAL A 394 -9.66 -10.67 -73.10
N ASN A 395 -9.36 -10.33 -74.36
CA ASN A 395 -9.57 -8.99 -74.92
C ASN A 395 -11.07 -8.72 -75.04
N LEU A 396 -11.55 -7.65 -74.40
CA LEU A 396 -12.80 -6.99 -74.79
C LEU A 396 -12.60 -5.46 -74.80
N THR A 397 -12.65 -4.93 -76.01
CA THR A 397 -12.77 -3.52 -76.38
C THR A 397 -14.15 -2.96 -76.07
N ASP A 398 -14.12 -1.77 -75.46
CA ASP A 398 -14.83 -0.55 -75.88
C ASP A 398 -16.28 -0.26 -75.44
N ASN A 399 -16.42 1.01 -75.02
CA ASN A 399 -17.57 1.92 -75.04
C ASN A 399 -18.82 1.68 -74.16
N SER A 400 -19.00 2.56 -73.16
CA SER A 400 -20.27 3.27 -72.96
C SER A 400 -20.12 4.48 -72.03
N SER A 401 -20.41 5.65 -72.57
CA SER A 401 -20.74 6.86 -71.81
C SER A 401 -22.10 6.72 -71.11
N SER A 402 -22.25 7.23 -69.90
CA SER A 402 -23.51 7.85 -69.47
C SER A 402 -23.27 8.82 -68.33
N ASP A 403 -23.70 10.05 -68.53
CA ASP A 403 -23.73 11.16 -67.59
C ASP A 403 -24.27 10.75 -66.21
N ALA A 404 -23.47 10.97 -65.18
CA ALA A 404 -23.91 10.98 -63.78
C ALA A 404 -24.04 12.45 -63.32
N PRO A 405 -25.04 12.79 -62.49
CA PRO A 405 -25.29 14.16 -62.07
C PRO A 405 -24.14 14.64 -61.18
N THR A 406 -23.55 15.79 -61.52
CA THR A 406 -22.66 16.56 -60.66
C THR A 406 -23.37 16.86 -59.34
N LEU A 407 -23.01 16.11 -58.29
CA LEU A 407 -23.26 16.48 -56.91
C LEU A 407 -22.59 17.85 -56.66
N PRO A 408 -23.23 18.77 -55.90
CA PRO A 408 -22.60 20.02 -55.53
C PRO A 408 -21.27 19.72 -54.83
N GLU A 409 -20.20 20.43 -55.23
CA GLU A 409 -18.90 20.41 -54.57
C GLU A 409 -19.12 20.48 -53.06
N ALA A 410 -18.86 19.36 -52.38
CA ALA A 410 -18.76 19.34 -50.93
C ALA A 410 -17.63 20.30 -50.58
N VAL A 411 -18.00 21.47 -50.05
CA VAL A 411 -17.04 22.41 -49.45
C VAL A 411 -16.14 21.59 -48.53
N GLN A 412 -14.83 21.62 -48.76
CA GLN A 412 -13.86 20.93 -47.90
C GLN A 412 -13.99 21.50 -46.47
N LEU A 413 -14.79 20.84 -45.63
CA LEU A 413 -15.08 21.24 -44.26
C LEU A 413 -13.83 21.18 -43.34
N CYS A 414 -12.73 20.58 -43.80
CA CYS A 414 -11.49 20.46 -43.04
C CYS A 414 -10.56 21.69 -43.13
N ASP A 415 -10.90 22.69 -43.94
CA ASP A 415 -10.05 23.87 -44.17
C ASP A 415 -10.36 25.06 -43.24
N ASP A 416 -11.29 24.92 -42.28
CA ASP A 416 -11.59 26.01 -41.34
C ASP A 416 -10.35 26.35 -40.50
N PRO A 417 -9.86 27.59 -40.47
CA PRO A 417 -8.67 27.96 -39.70
C PRO A 417 -8.83 27.76 -38.18
N ASP A 418 -10.06 27.65 -37.67
CA ASP A 418 -10.37 27.27 -36.30
C ASP A 418 -10.61 25.75 -36.21
N PRO A 419 -9.72 24.98 -35.56
CA PRO A 419 -9.87 23.53 -35.43
C PRO A 419 -11.19 23.11 -34.79
N ASN A 420 -11.77 23.95 -33.92
CA ASN A 420 -13.03 23.64 -33.23
C ASN A 420 -14.27 23.74 -34.13
N LYS A 421 -14.11 24.28 -35.35
CA LYS A 421 -15.20 24.38 -36.34
C LYS A 421 -15.13 23.29 -37.40
N ARG A 422 -14.10 22.46 -37.37
CA ARG A 422 -13.93 21.33 -38.30
C ARG A 422 -14.77 20.15 -37.82
N PRO A 423 -15.36 19.35 -38.73
CA PRO A 423 -15.93 18.06 -38.40
C PRO A 423 -14.90 17.15 -37.72
N ILE A 424 -15.36 16.27 -36.83
CA ILE A 424 -14.48 15.36 -36.07
C ILE A 424 -13.63 14.46 -36.98
N ASP A 425 -14.20 14.00 -38.09
CA ASP A 425 -13.53 13.18 -39.12
C ASP A 425 -12.31 13.90 -39.77
N CYS A 426 -12.21 15.24 -39.64
CA CYS A 426 -11.07 16.02 -40.12
C CYS A 426 -9.92 16.14 -39.08
N ILE A 427 -10.19 15.80 -37.83
CA ILE A 427 -9.28 15.92 -36.69
C ILE A 427 -8.75 14.54 -36.29
N GLN A 428 -9.60 13.51 -36.45
CA GLN A 428 -9.29 12.11 -36.21
C GLN A 428 -8.03 11.69 -36.99
N ASP A 429 -7.09 11.03 -36.30
CA ASP A 429 -5.77 10.58 -36.78
C ASP A 429 -4.72 11.69 -37.03
N ASN A 430 -5.05 12.96 -36.78
CA ASN A 430 -4.11 14.08 -36.90
C ASN A 430 -4.15 15.04 -35.69
N GLU A 431 -4.63 14.56 -34.55
CA GLU A 431 -4.85 15.32 -33.32
C GLU A 431 -3.57 16.02 -32.86
N SER A 432 -2.42 15.34 -32.98
CA SER A 432 -1.11 15.86 -32.58
C SER A 432 -0.65 17.10 -33.36
N SER A 433 -1.20 17.32 -34.56
CA SER A 433 -0.93 18.52 -35.36
C SER A 433 -1.77 19.73 -34.93
N TYR A 434 -2.92 19.49 -34.31
CA TYR A 434 -3.87 20.52 -33.88
C TYR A 434 -3.77 20.82 -32.40
N PHE A 435 -3.56 19.79 -31.58
CA PHE A 435 -3.38 19.89 -30.14
C PHE A 435 -1.90 19.75 -29.85
N LYS A 436 -1.24 20.89 -29.59
CA LYS A 436 0.13 20.84 -29.06
C LYS A 436 0.08 20.11 -27.72
N PRO A 437 1.00 19.18 -27.44
CA PRO A 437 1.08 18.55 -26.13
C PRO A 437 1.37 19.64 -25.10
N GLN A 438 0.32 20.07 -24.41
CA GLN A 438 0.39 21.04 -23.34
C GLN A 438 -0.14 20.36 -22.11
N THR A 439 0.71 20.35 -21.10
CA THR A 439 0.27 20.08 -19.74
C THR A 439 -0.63 21.23 -19.30
N ILE A 440 -1.87 20.92 -18.93
CA ILE A 440 -2.77 21.90 -18.34
C ILE A 440 -2.80 21.65 -16.84
N VAL A 441 -2.23 22.58 -16.08
CA VAL A 441 -2.33 22.56 -14.62
C VAL A 441 -3.72 23.05 -14.24
N LEU A 442 -4.43 22.26 -13.45
CA LEU A 442 -5.67 22.67 -12.81
C LEU A 442 -5.30 23.45 -11.56
N GLU A 443 -5.59 24.74 -11.56
CA GLU A 443 -5.34 25.63 -10.43
C GLU A 443 -6.67 25.98 -9.75
N SER A 444 -6.67 25.89 -8.43
CA SER A 444 -7.74 26.45 -7.60
C SER A 444 -7.88 27.96 -7.75
N LYS A 445 -8.91 28.55 -7.15
CA LYS A 445 -9.13 30.02 -7.14
C LYS A 445 -7.96 30.82 -6.58
N ASN A 446 -7.14 30.20 -5.73
CA ASN A 446 -5.96 30.83 -5.13
C ASN A 446 -4.65 30.54 -5.90
N GLY A 447 -4.73 29.91 -7.08
CA GLY A 447 -3.55 29.55 -7.88
C GLY A 447 -2.78 28.33 -7.37
N VAL A 448 -3.36 27.54 -6.44
CA VAL A 448 -2.75 26.28 -5.99
C VAL A 448 -3.04 25.20 -7.02
N ALA A 449 -2.00 24.55 -7.53
CA ALA A 449 -2.14 23.39 -8.42
C ALA A 449 -2.78 22.21 -7.67
N VAL A 450 -3.94 21.76 -8.16
CA VAL A 450 -4.73 20.67 -7.58
C VAL A 450 -4.77 19.43 -8.46
N GLY A 451 -4.38 19.55 -9.73
CA GLY A 451 -4.32 18.44 -10.67
C GLY A 451 -3.66 18.84 -11.97
N GLN A 452 -3.51 17.88 -12.87
CA GLN A 452 -2.86 18.07 -14.15
C GLN A 452 -3.53 17.23 -15.23
N LEU A 453 -3.92 17.85 -16.34
CA LEU A 453 -4.27 17.12 -17.56
C LEU A 453 -3.01 16.89 -18.38
N THR A 454 -2.72 15.62 -18.64
CA THR A 454 -1.62 15.21 -19.52
C THR A 454 -1.95 15.48 -20.98
N PRO A 455 -0.94 15.53 -21.85
CA PRO A 455 -1.14 15.63 -23.29
C PRO A 455 -2.04 14.56 -23.93
N VAL A 456 -2.26 13.43 -23.27
CA VAL A 456 -3.10 12.33 -23.76
C VAL A 456 -4.48 12.29 -23.12
N GLY A 457 -4.86 13.32 -22.38
CA GLY A 457 -6.19 13.43 -21.77
C GLY A 457 -6.33 12.80 -20.39
N ASN A 458 -5.27 12.19 -19.84
CA ASN A 458 -5.32 11.68 -18.46
C ASN A 458 -5.37 12.84 -17.47
N LEU A 459 -6.25 12.73 -16.47
CA LEU A 459 -6.32 13.64 -15.33
C LEU A 459 -5.54 13.03 -14.16
N LEU A 460 -4.41 13.63 -13.78
CA LEU A 460 -3.66 13.29 -12.57
C LEU A 460 -4.10 14.20 -11.43
N LEU A 461 -4.31 13.60 -10.26
CA LEU A 461 -4.76 14.25 -9.04
C LEU A 461 -3.82 13.85 -7.91
N ARG A 462 -3.69 14.70 -6.88
CA ARG A 462 -2.81 14.42 -5.74
C ARG A 462 -3.45 13.49 -4.70
N GLY A 463 -4.78 13.47 -4.62
CA GLY A 463 -5.55 12.66 -3.69
C GLY A 463 -6.37 11.56 -4.37
N GLY A 464 -7.20 10.89 -3.58
CA GLY A 464 -8.06 9.80 -4.03
C GLY A 464 -9.37 10.27 -4.68
N LEU A 465 -10.10 9.30 -5.23
CA LEU A 465 -11.46 9.50 -5.75
C LEU A 465 -12.50 9.21 -4.66
N ILE A 466 -13.36 10.17 -4.38
CA ILE A 466 -14.47 10.04 -3.41
C ILE A 466 -15.80 10.24 -4.14
N GLU A 467 -16.46 9.14 -4.46
CA GLU A 467 -17.77 9.13 -5.11
C GLU A 467 -18.92 9.30 -4.11
N ARG A 468 -20.07 9.75 -4.62
CA ARG A 468 -21.33 9.90 -3.86
C ARG A 468 -21.17 10.73 -2.59
N THR A 469 -20.27 11.71 -2.62
CA THR A 469 -19.94 12.48 -1.42
C THR A 469 -21.09 13.40 -1.02
N THR A 470 -21.40 13.42 0.27
CA THR A 470 -22.34 14.37 0.86
C THR A 470 -21.68 15.68 1.29
N ALA A 471 -20.35 15.77 1.23
CA ALA A 471 -19.61 16.97 1.58
C ALA A 471 -19.89 18.13 0.61
N SER A 472 -19.54 19.35 1.00
CA SER A 472 -19.63 20.54 0.15
C SER A 472 -18.22 21.08 -0.06
N PRO A 473 -17.88 21.58 -1.27
CA PRO A 473 -16.55 22.14 -1.51
C PRO A 473 -16.29 23.34 -0.61
N ALA A 474 -15.04 23.50 -0.20
CA ALA A 474 -14.56 24.75 0.39
C ALA A 474 -14.53 25.86 -0.67
N LEU A 475 -14.54 27.12 -0.21
CA LEU A 475 -14.52 28.30 -1.09
C LEU A 475 -13.32 28.32 -2.05
N ASN A 476 -12.20 27.70 -1.62
CA ASN A 476 -10.95 27.69 -2.35
C ASN A 476 -10.79 26.47 -3.26
N ASP A 477 -11.68 25.48 -3.19
CA ASP A 477 -11.54 24.27 -3.99
C ASP A 477 -11.70 24.55 -5.49
N TYR A 478 -11.11 23.69 -6.32
CA TYR A 478 -11.39 23.72 -7.75
C TYR A 478 -12.74 23.08 -7.98
N GLN A 479 -13.73 23.83 -8.47
CA GLN A 479 -15.12 23.38 -8.56
C GLN A 479 -15.59 23.35 -10.02
N LEU A 480 -16.20 22.23 -10.41
CA LEU A 480 -16.92 22.05 -11.65
C LEU A 480 -18.39 21.76 -11.33
N GLY A 481 -19.29 22.39 -12.07
CA GLY A 481 -20.72 22.32 -11.79
C GLY A 481 -21.57 22.88 -12.91
N TYR A 482 -22.84 23.09 -12.62
CA TYR A 482 -23.79 23.75 -13.51
C TYR A 482 -24.45 24.93 -12.81
N GLN A 483 -25.04 25.84 -13.59
CA GLN A 483 -25.97 26.84 -13.07
C GLN A 483 -27.38 26.26 -13.06
N ASP A 484 -28.08 26.38 -11.93
CA ASP A 484 -29.47 25.96 -11.84
C ASP A 484 -30.43 27.01 -12.43
N GLU A 485 -31.74 26.77 -12.31
CA GLU A 485 -32.78 27.67 -12.85
C GLU A 485 -32.78 29.08 -12.20
N ASN A 486 -32.05 29.28 -11.10
CA ASN A 486 -31.94 30.55 -10.39
C ASN A 486 -30.61 31.27 -10.68
N ASP A 487 -29.82 30.79 -11.66
CA ASP A 487 -28.43 31.20 -11.92
C ASP A 487 -27.46 30.89 -10.75
N ASP A 488 -27.85 30.04 -9.78
CA ASP A 488 -26.97 29.63 -8.69
C ASP A 488 -26.02 28.51 -9.16
N PHE A 489 -24.72 28.66 -8.85
CA PHE A 489 -23.73 27.64 -9.20
C PHE A 489 -23.82 26.44 -8.25
N VAL A 490 -24.14 25.27 -8.79
CA VAL A 490 -24.24 24.01 -8.06
C VAL A 490 -23.02 23.14 -8.38
N PRO A 491 -22.06 22.99 -7.44
CA PRO A 491 -20.89 22.15 -7.64
C PRO A 491 -21.29 20.67 -7.64
N THR A 492 -20.92 19.96 -8.71
CA THR A 492 -21.14 18.51 -8.85
C THR A 492 -19.85 17.72 -8.69
N VAL A 493 -18.72 18.37 -8.97
CA VAL A 493 -17.36 17.82 -8.87
C VAL A 493 -16.43 18.87 -8.28
N TRP A 494 -15.54 18.48 -7.38
CA TRP A 494 -14.49 19.40 -6.92
C TRP A 494 -13.22 18.66 -6.51
N ILE A 495 -12.09 19.36 -6.53
CA ILE A 495 -10.82 18.87 -6.00
C ILE A 495 -10.53 19.62 -4.71
N ASP A 496 -10.46 18.88 -3.60
CA ASP A 496 -10.11 19.43 -2.28
C ASP A 496 -8.68 19.98 -2.33
N THR A 497 -8.53 21.27 -2.08
CA THR A 497 -7.22 21.94 -2.14
C THR A 497 -6.24 21.52 -1.05
N THR A 498 -6.74 20.96 0.05
CA THR A 498 -5.96 20.51 1.21
C THR A 498 -5.49 19.07 1.01
N THR A 499 -6.39 18.16 0.63
CA THR A 499 -6.07 16.73 0.48
C THR A 499 -5.68 16.35 -0.94
N GLY A 500 -6.16 17.09 -1.94
CA GLY A 500 -6.02 16.74 -3.35
C GLY A 500 -7.07 15.75 -3.85
N ASP A 501 -8.04 15.36 -3.00
CA ASP A 501 -9.06 14.36 -3.35
C ASP A 501 -10.05 14.91 -4.37
N LEU A 502 -10.41 14.11 -5.36
CA LEU A 502 -11.50 14.39 -6.30
C LEU A 502 -12.81 13.87 -5.72
N HIS A 503 -13.70 14.80 -5.45
CA HIS A 503 -15.03 14.55 -4.94
C HIS A 503 -16.06 14.57 -6.08
N LEU A 504 -16.88 13.53 -6.17
CA LEU A 504 -18.03 13.46 -7.08
C LEU A 504 -19.34 13.36 -6.28
N LYS A 505 -20.31 14.22 -6.57
CA LYS A 505 -21.69 14.03 -6.05
C LYS A 505 -22.33 12.75 -6.57
N GLY A 506 -21.96 12.31 -7.77
CA GLY A 506 -22.37 11.05 -8.37
C GLY A 506 -21.32 9.95 -8.25
N SER A 507 -21.46 8.93 -9.07
CA SER A 507 -20.41 7.95 -9.35
C SER A 507 -19.86 8.19 -10.76
N LEU A 508 -18.56 7.98 -10.92
CA LEU A 508 -17.90 7.81 -12.19
C LEU A 508 -18.45 6.55 -12.85
N THR A 509 -18.90 6.71 -14.08
CA THR A 509 -19.31 5.59 -14.93
C THR A 509 -18.59 5.77 -16.24
N GLU A 510 -17.86 4.74 -16.68
CA GLU A 510 -17.38 4.70 -18.05
C GLU A 510 -18.58 4.75 -18.99
N ALA A 511 -18.65 5.81 -19.79
CA ALA A 511 -19.65 5.92 -20.84
C ALA A 511 -19.20 5.07 -22.02
N ASN A 512 -19.81 3.91 -22.20
CA ASN A 512 -19.66 3.11 -23.42
C ASN A 512 -20.45 3.77 -24.56
N GLY A 513 -19.91 4.84 -25.14
CA GLY A 513 -20.43 5.52 -26.34
C GLY A 513 -20.72 7.01 -26.19
N ASN A 514 -20.98 7.65 -27.34
CA ASN A 514 -21.33 9.07 -27.48
C ASN A 514 -22.36 9.51 -26.44
N ILE A 515 -21.93 10.27 -25.43
CA ILE A 515 -22.83 10.99 -24.54
C ILE A 515 -23.56 12.03 -25.40
N PRO A 516 -24.88 11.91 -25.60
CA PRO A 516 -25.62 12.95 -26.28
C PRO A 516 -25.59 14.19 -25.38
N ILE A 517 -24.77 15.17 -25.75
CA ILE A 517 -24.85 16.50 -25.14
C ILE A 517 -26.18 17.06 -25.63
N GLU A 518 -27.22 17.01 -24.79
CA GLU A 518 -28.48 17.71 -25.10
C GLU A 518 -28.17 19.21 -25.29
N GLU A 519 -28.66 19.79 -26.38
CA GLU A 519 -28.56 21.22 -26.65
C GLU A 519 -29.13 22.01 -25.47
N GLY A 520 -28.26 22.66 -24.67
CA GLY A 520 -28.67 23.52 -23.56
C GLY A 520 -27.87 23.37 -22.27
N MET A 521 -27.05 22.33 -22.11
CA MET A 521 -26.18 22.20 -20.93
C MET A 521 -24.83 22.86 -21.18
N SER A 522 -24.55 23.96 -20.48
CA SER A 522 -23.24 24.62 -20.45
C SER A 522 -22.49 24.20 -19.19
N ALA A 523 -21.38 23.48 -19.35
CA ALA A 523 -20.46 23.24 -18.25
C ALA A 523 -19.74 24.55 -17.92
N ILE A 524 -19.77 24.97 -16.65
CA ILE A 524 -19.09 26.19 -16.21
C ILE A 524 -18.01 25.78 -15.22
N ALA A 525 -16.76 26.09 -15.55
CA ALA A 525 -15.66 26.08 -14.59
C ALA A 525 -15.64 27.43 -13.88
N ASN A 526 -15.86 27.42 -12.57
CA ASN A 526 -15.82 28.65 -11.77
C ASN A 526 -14.36 28.96 -11.42
N ARG A 527 -13.67 29.69 -12.30
CA ARG A 527 -12.32 30.21 -12.05
C ARG A 527 -12.31 31.25 -10.93
#